data_AF-A0AAP3A861-F1
#
_entry.id   AF-A0AAP3A861-F1
#
_cell.length_a   1.000
_cell.length_b   1.000
_cell.length_c   1.000
_cell.angle_alpha   90.00
_cell.angle_beta   90.00
_cell.angle_gamma   90.00
#
_symmetry.space_group_name_H-M   'P 1'
#
loop_
_entity.id
_entity.type
_entity.pdbx_description
1 polymer ?
#
loop_
_entity_poly.entity_id
_entity_poly.type
_entity_poly.pdbx_seq_one_letter_code
_entity_poly.pdbx_strand_id
1 'polypeptide(L)'
;MDKYEFRRQQLIKIRDEKCDGKAVNVARKIGREPSYVSRMLYPEGKKGKKRIADDMVEIIEESFGLPRGWMDGIVSSSTNTASSYETRVLTPRQRIFLDLLDELPESEAD
;
A
#
# COMPACT_ATOMS: atom_id res chain seq x y z
N MET A 1 4.85 -4.15 17.13
CA MET A 1 5.84 -4.13 16.03
C MET A 1 6.27 -2.69 15.84
N ASP A 2 7.58 -2.39 15.76
CA ASP A 2 8.03 -1.00 15.59
C ASP A 2 7.74 -0.52 14.15
N LYS A 3 7.00 0.57 14.01
CA LYS A 3 6.63 1.19 12.73
C LYS A 3 7.87 1.56 11.91
N TYR A 4 8.92 2.04 12.56
CA TYR A 4 10.16 2.45 11.88
C TYR A 4 10.97 1.27 11.37
N GLU A 5 10.92 0.15 12.10
CA GLU A 5 11.50 -1.12 11.70
C GLU A 5 10.86 -1.63 10.41
N PHE A 6 9.52 -1.62 10.36
CA PHE A 6 8.76 -2.04 9.18
C PHE A 6 9.07 -1.17 7.96
N ARG A 7 9.04 0.16 8.11
CA ARG A 7 9.43 1.10 7.05
C ARG A 7 10.84 0.83 6.51
N ARG A 8 11.79 0.49 7.38
CA ARG A 8 13.15 0.14 6.94
C ARG A 8 13.15 -1.13 6.09
N GLN A 9 12.43 -2.17 6.51
CA GLN A 9 12.34 -3.42 5.75
C GLN A 9 11.72 -3.18 4.37
N GLN A 10 10.68 -2.34 4.29
CA GLN A 10 10.09 -1.94 3.01
C GLN A 10 11.07 -1.18 2.11
N LEU A 11 11.87 -0.27 2.70
CA LEU A 11 12.90 0.44 1.94
C LEU A 11 14.02 -0.49 1.44
N ILE A 12 14.40 -1.50 2.24
CA ILE A 12 15.33 -2.57 1.82
C ILE A 12 14.76 -3.35 0.64
N LYS A 13 13.47 -3.71 0.70
CA LYS A 13 12.78 -4.40 -0.38
C LYS A 13 12.79 -3.59 -1.67
N ILE A 14 12.45 -2.30 -1.60
CA ILE A 14 12.53 -1.38 -2.75
C ILE A 14 13.95 -1.32 -3.31
N ARG A 15 14.96 -1.22 -2.44
CA ARG A 15 16.37 -1.16 -2.86
C ARG A 15 16.75 -2.41 -3.65
N ASP A 16 16.36 -3.59 -3.16
CA ASP A 16 16.75 -4.86 -3.76
C ASP A 16 15.96 -5.15 -5.04
N GLU A 17 14.66 -4.87 -5.07
CA GLU A 17 13.78 -5.16 -6.23
C GLU A 17 13.87 -4.09 -7.34
N LYS A 18 13.97 -2.81 -6.99
CA LYS A 18 13.86 -1.69 -7.95
C LYS A 18 15.17 -0.95 -8.21
N CYS A 19 16.24 -1.26 -7.48
CA CYS A 19 17.48 -0.46 -7.49
C CYS A 19 18.76 -1.31 -7.43
N ASP A 20 18.70 -2.58 -7.84
CA ASP A 20 19.85 -3.51 -7.91
C ASP A 20 20.62 -3.67 -6.58
N GLY A 21 19.94 -3.51 -5.45
CA GLY A 21 20.56 -3.56 -4.13
C GLY A 21 21.44 -2.35 -3.78
N LYS A 22 21.47 -1.30 -4.61
CA LYS A 22 22.34 -0.12 -4.41
C LYS A 22 21.57 1.05 -3.81
N ALA A 23 21.97 1.47 -2.61
CA ALA A 23 21.40 2.64 -1.93
C ALA A 23 21.55 3.95 -2.73
N VAL A 24 22.60 4.07 -3.55
CA VAL A 24 22.84 5.23 -4.42
C VAL A 24 21.73 5.37 -5.46
N ASN A 25 21.24 4.26 -6.02
CA ASN A 25 20.17 4.26 -7.02
C ASN A 25 18.84 4.69 -6.39
N VAL A 26 18.55 4.21 -5.18
CA VAL A 26 17.39 4.67 -4.40
C VAL A 26 17.47 6.19 -4.18
N ALA A 27 18.63 6.68 -3.72
CA ALA A 27 18.85 8.10 -3.45
C ALA A 27 18.66 8.99 -4.69
N ARG A 28 19.18 8.56 -5.84
CA ARG A 28 18.98 9.24 -7.13
C ARG A 28 17.51 9.32 -7.52
N LYS A 29 16.74 8.24 -7.28
CA LYS A 29 15.33 8.16 -7.64
C LYS A 29 14.45 9.06 -6.76
N ILE A 30 14.75 9.15 -5.47
CA ILE A 30 14.02 10.00 -4.52
C ILE A 30 14.52 11.45 -4.46
N GLY A 31 15.57 11.79 -5.22
CA GLY A 31 16.17 13.13 -5.21
C GLY A 31 16.80 13.52 -3.86
N ARG A 32 17.37 12.56 -3.11
CA ARG A 32 18.02 12.81 -1.81
C ARG A 32 19.48 12.41 -1.79
N GLU A 33 20.18 12.87 -0.75
CA GLU A 33 21.60 12.60 -0.57
C GLU A 33 21.87 11.10 -0.29
N PRO A 34 22.82 10.45 -0.99
CA PRO A 34 23.11 9.02 -0.79
C PRO A 34 23.51 8.65 0.63
N SER A 35 24.26 9.51 1.34
CA SER A 35 24.64 9.27 2.73
C SER A 35 23.42 9.25 3.65
N TYR A 36 22.49 10.20 3.46
CA TYR A 36 21.23 10.23 4.19
C TYR A 36 20.42 8.94 3.99
N VAL A 37 20.29 8.44 2.75
CA VAL A 37 19.58 7.19 2.45
C VAL A 37 20.26 5.97 3.05
N SER A 38 21.59 5.90 2.98
CA SER A 38 22.37 4.83 3.61
C SER A 38 22.11 4.74 5.12
N ARG A 39 22.01 5.90 5.80
CA ARG A 39 21.71 5.98 7.24
C ARG A 39 20.28 5.56 7.61
N MET A 40 19.33 5.65 6.67
CA MET A 40 17.97 5.10 6.87
C MET A 40 17.96 3.57 6.83
N LEU A 41 18.87 2.95 6.07
CA LEU A 41 18.99 1.51 5.93
C LEU A 41 19.75 0.84 7.10
N TYR A 42 20.23 1.60 8.07
CA TYR A 42 20.97 1.06 9.22
C TYR A 42 20.08 0.17 10.12
N PRO A 43 20.64 -0.94 10.65
CA PRO A 43 19.95 -1.75 11.63
C PRO A 43 19.69 -0.96 12.91
N GLU A 44 18.66 -1.35 13.68
CA GLU A 44 18.40 -0.75 14.99
C GLU A 44 19.65 -0.85 15.90
N GLY A 45 19.92 0.22 16.64
CA GLY A 45 21.09 0.32 17.53
C GLY A 45 22.38 0.82 16.88
N LYS A 46 22.47 0.93 15.54
CA LYS A 46 23.66 1.51 14.90
C LYS A 46 23.71 3.03 15.06
N LYS A 47 24.87 3.54 15.51
CA LYS A 47 25.09 4.99 15.69
C LYS A 47 24.86 5.74 14.37
N GLY A 48 24.07 6.80 14.44
CA GLY A 48 23.76 7.66 13.30
C GLY A 48 22.62 7.18 12.40
N LYS A 49 21.88 6.14 12.80
CA LYS A 49 20.64 5.72 12.15
C LYS A 49 19.65 6.88 12.04
N LYS A 50 19.00 6.99 10.88
CA LYS A 50 17.93 7.95 10.64
C LYS A 50 16.59 7.22 10.59
N ARG A 51 15.59 7.77 11.28
CA ARG A 51 14.21 7.28 11.22
C ARG A 51 13.57 7.76 9.92
N ILE A 52 12.68 6.94 9.37
CA ILE A 52 11.88 7.28 8.20
C ILE A 52 10.59 7.90 8.72
N ALA A 53 10.54 9.23 8.72
CA ALA A 53 9.36 10.02 9.09
C ALA A 53 8.32 10.01 7.97
N ASP A 54 7.13 10.55 8.24
CA ASP A 54 6.00 10.55 7.31
C ASP A 54 6.32 11.31 6.01
N ASP A 55 7.01 12.47 6.10
CA ASP A 55 7.49 13.21 4.93
C ASP A 55 8.36 12.35 4.01
N MET A 56 9.22 11.51 4.59
CA MET A 56 10.09 10.64 3.81
C MET A 56 9.34 9.46 3.20
N VAL A 57 8.32 8.95 3.90
CA VAL A 57 7.43 7.92 3.34
C VAL A 57 6.75 8.44 2.08
N GLU A 58 6.17 9.64 2.16
CA GLU A 58 5.50 10.27 1.03
C GLU A 58 6.44 10.43 -0.18
N ILE A 59 7.64 10.95 0.04
CA ILE A 59 8.64 11.12 -1.03
C ILE A 59 8.99 9.78 -1.68
N ILE A 60 9.20 8.73 -0.87
CA ILE A 60 9.53 7.39 -1.37
C ILE A 60 8.34 6.83 -2.17
N GLU A 61 7.13 6.93 -1.63
CA GLU A 61 5.92 6.43 -2.29
C GLU A 61 5.70 7.12 -3.65
N GLU A 62 5.81 8.45 -3.69
CA GLU A 62 5.68 9.24 -4.92
C GLU A 62 6.76 8.89 -5.95
N SER A 63 8.03 8.82 -5.52
CA SER A 63 9.17 8.55 -6.41
C SER A 63 9.15 7.15 -7.03
N PHE A 64 8.51 6.20 -6.36
CA PHE A 64 8.40 4.81 -6.81
C PHE A 64 7.01 4.44 -7.35
N GLY A 65 6.09 5.41 -7.43
CA GLY A 65 4.71 5.21 -7.88
C GLY A 65 3.94 4.21 -7.03
N LEU A 66 4.20 4.18 -5.72
CA LEU A 66 3.58 3.26 -4.78
C LEU A 66 2.30 3.88 -4.18
N PRO A 67 1.29 3.06 -3.84
CA PRO A 67 0.09 3.53 -3.17
C PRO A 67 0.43 4.07 -1.77
N ARG A 68 -0.34 5.06 -1.33
CA ARG A 68 -0.13 5.71 -0.03
C ARG A 68 -0.33 4.74 1.13
N GLY A 69 0.62 4.72 2.06
CA GLY A 69 0.61 3.80 3.20
C GLY A 69 1.17 2.42 2.89
N TRP A 70 1.80 2.22 1.72
CA TRP A 70 2.49 0.98 1.39
C TRP A 70 3.67 0.76 2.33
N MET A 71 4.42 1.83 2.64
CA MET A 71 5.54 1.76 3.58
C MET A 71 5.13 1.48 5.02
N ASP A 72 3.86 1.72 5.36
CA ASP A 72 3.27 1.43 6.67
C ASP A 72 2.51 0.10 6.70
N GLY A 73 2.39 -0.58 5.56
CA GLY A 73 1.69 -1.86 5.45
C GLY A 73 0.17 -1.73 5.44
N ILE A 74 -0.36 -0.51 5.35
CA ILE A 74 -1.80 -0.22 5.36
C ILE A 74 -2.45 -0.76 4.08
N VAL A 75 -1.79 -0.58 2.93
CA VAL A 75 -2.33 -0.97 1.61
C VAL A 75 -2.46 -2.49 1.47
N SER A 76 -1.69 -3.28 2.22
CA SER A 76 -1.79 -4.75 2.17
C SER A 76 -3.13 -5.27 2.72
N SER A 77 -3.92 -4.45 3.41
CA SER A 77 -5.25 -4.80 3.93
C SER A 77 -6.40 -4.31 3.03
N SER A 78 -6.14 -3.34 2.12
CA SER A 78 -7.19 -2.60 1.43
C SER A 78 -7.48 -3.06 0.00
N THR A 79 -6.79 -4.08 -0.52
CA THR A 79 -7.18 -4.73 -1.80
C THR A 79 -8.27 -5.79 -1.64
N ASN A 80 -9.07 -5.72 -0.56
CA ASN A 80 -10.28 -6.53 -0.40
C ASN A 80 -11.55 -5.68 -0.32
N THR A 81 -11.57 -4.57 -1.06
CA THR A 81 -12.79 -3.80 -1.38
C THR A 81 -12.94 -3.63 -2.89
N ALA A 82 -12.49 -4.63 -3.65
CA ALA A 82 -13.11 -4.94 -4.92
C ALA A 82 -14.06 -6.10 -4.61
N SER A 83 -15.36 -5.81 -4.63
CA SER A 83 -16.47 -6.75 -4.57
C SER A 83 -16.11 -8.12 -5.15
N SER A 84 -15.76 -9.07 -4.29
CA SER A 84 -15.90 -10.48 -4.65
C SER A 84 -17.39 -10.76 -4.65
N TYR A 85 -18.05 -10.58 -5.80
CA TYR A 85 -19.24 -11.36 -6.07
C TYR A 85 -18.77 -12.81 -6.10
N GLU A 86 -18.76 -13.43 -4.93
CA GLU A 86 -18.74 -14.88 -4.86
C GLU A 86 -19.99 -15.32 -5.62
N THR A 87 -19.83 -16.02 -6.75
CA THR A 87 -20.95 -16.55 -7.55
C THR A 87 -21.71 -17.54 -6.68
N ARG A 88 -22.60 -17.03 -5.83
CA ARG A 88 -23.49 -17.83 -5.00
C ARG A 88 -24.64 -18.25 -5.89
N VAL A 89 -24.79 -19.56 -6.06
CA VAL A 89 -25.99 -20.11 -6.68
C VAL A 89 -27.17 -19.72 -5.78
N LEU A 90 -28.03 -18.82 -6.27
CA LEU A 90 -29.21 -18.39 -5.51
C LEU A 90 -30.08 -19.61 -5.23
N THR A 91 -30.52 -19.75 -3.98
CA THR A 91 -31.54 -20.75 -3.65
C THR A 91 -32.85 -20.39 -4.38
N PRO A 92 -33.74 -21.36 -4.65
CA PRO A 92 -35.02 -21.07 -5.30
C PRO A 92 -35.83 -19.96 -4.62
N ARG A 93 -35.79 -19.88 -3.28
CA ARG A 93 -36.45 -18.83 -2.49
C ARG A 93 -35.84 -17.44 -2.72
N GLN A 94 -34.53 -17.35 -2.91
CA GLN A 94 -33.85 -16.09 -3.18
C GLN A 94 -34.05 -15.62 -4.62
N ARG A 95 -34.23 -16.56 -5.57
CA ARG A 95 -34.56 -16.24 -6.96
C ARG A 95 -35.92 -15.58 -7.09
N ILE A 96 -36.94 -16.14 -6.42
CA ILE A 96 -38.29 -15.54 -6.37
C ILE A 96 -38.26 -14.11 -5.83
N PHE A 97 -37.41 -13.84 -4.83
CA PHE A 97 -37.28 -12.49 -4.27
C PHE A 97 -36.64 -11.52 -5.26
N LEU A 98 -35.67 -11.97 -6.07
CA LEU A 98 -35.02 -11.15 -7.09
C LEU A 98 -36.02 -10.80 -8.20
N ASP A 99 -36.76 -11.80 -8.69
CA ASP A 99 -37.77 -11.63 -9.74
C ASP A 99 -38.88 -10.62 -9.32
N LEU A 100 -39.21 -10.58 -8.02
CA LEU A 100 -40.18 -9.63 -7.46
C LEU A 100 -39.64 -8.19 -7.38
N LEU A 101 -38.33 -8.01 -7.21
CA LEU A 101 -37.71 -6.68 -7.11
C LEU A 101 -37.64 -5.98 -8.48
N ASP A 102 -37.40 -6.74 -9.55
CA ASP A 102 -37.37 -6.21 -10.92
C ASP A 102 -38.76 -5.77 -11.41
N GLU A 103 -39.83 -6.29 -10.80
CA GLU A 103 -41.22 -5.92 -11.10
C GLU A 103 -41.71 -4.67 -10.34
N LEU A 104 -40.86 -4.05 -9.51
CA LEU A 104 -41.24 -2.82 -8.81
C LEU A 104 -41.24 -1.64 -9.80
N PRO A 105 -42.35 -0.91 -9.95
CA PRO A 105 -42.35 0.30 -10.77
C PRO A 105 -41.33 1.28 -10.17
N GLU A 106 -40.42 1.79 -11.02
CA GLU A 106 -39.57 2.91 -10.61
C GLU A 106 -40.50 4.04 -10.20
N SER A 107 -40.49 4.40 -8.92
CA SER A 107 -41.33 5.47 -8.42
C SER A 107 -40.90 6.75 -9.13
N GLU A 108 -41.73 7.24 -10.06
CA GLU A 108 -41.60 8.60 -10.57
C GLU A 108 -41.74 9.54 -9.35
N ALA A 109 -40.62 10.14 -8.96
CA ALA A 109 -40.60 11.18 -7.96
C ALA A 109 -41.02 12.48 -8.66
N ASP A 110 -42.30 12.87 -8.48
CA ASP A 110 -42.81 14.20 -8.79
C ASP A 110 -42.21 15.29 -7.87
#